data_AF-A0A7C4FSL2-F1
#
_entry.id   AF-A0A7C4FSL2-F1
#
_cell.length_a   1.000
_cell.length_b   1.000
_cell.length_c   1.000
_cell.angle_alpha   90.00
_cell.angle_beta   90.00
_cell.angle_gamma   90.00
#
_symmetry.space_group_name_H-M   'P 1'
#
loop_
_entity.id
_entity.type
_entity.pdbx_description
1 polymer ?
#
loop_
_entity_poly.entity_id
_entity_poly.type
_entity_poly.pdbx_seq_one_letter_code
_entity_poly.pdbx_strand_id
1 'polypeptide(L)'
;MKILFRAIFVVVFTLTFISVGFAEILVLFDEDANNEAGKGAFVPLFGSHDAGSTVTVTKDQAISGKVSAFCTPSQSYNNNMPGWGYSIDQYPYMSFAWKKDGGTGIMIQMAYNGNWAYRYFSG
;
A
#
# COMPACT_ATOMS: atom_id res chain seq x y z
N MET A 1 19.40 6.89 46.56
CA MET A 1 20.27 6.20 45.59
C MET A 1 19.61 5.00 44.89
N LYS A 2 19.01 4.03 45.60
CA LYS A 2 18.38 2.83 44.99
C LYS A 2 17.20 3.11 44.03
N ILE A 3 16.39 4.13 44.30
CA ILE A 3 15.24 4.50 43.46
C ILE A 3 15.69 5.12 42.12
N LEU A 4 16.73 5.97 42.16
CA LEU A 4 17.30 6.60 40.98
C LEU A 4 17.89 5.56 40.01
N PHE A 5 18.61 4.57 40.53
CA PHE A 5 19.14 3.46 39.72
C PHE A 5 18.04 2.60 39.07
N ARG A 6 16.92 2.37 39.77
CA ARG A 6 15.77 1.65 39.20
C ARG A 6 15.07 2.46 38.10
N ALA A 7 14.91 3.76 38.29
CA ALA A 7 14.33 4.65 37.29
C ALA A 7 15.20 4.73 36.03
N ILE A 8 16.53 4.86 36.20
CA ILE A 8 17.49 4.83 35.09
C ILE A 8 17.44 3.48 34.38
N PHE A 9 17.40 2.37 35.12
CA PHE A 9 17.30 1.05 34.52
C PHE A 9 16.01 0.87 33.69
N VAL A 10 14.85 1.32 34.19
CA VAL A 10 13.59 1.25 33.45
C VAL A 10 13.63 2.13 32.20
N VAL A 11 14.16 3.35 32.28
CA VAL A 11 14.27 4.26 31.13
C VAL A 11 15.26 3.72 30.08
N VAL A 12 16.40 3.18 30.50
CA VAL A 12 17.37 2.57 29.58
C VAL A 12 16.76 1.31 28.95
N PHE A 13 16.07 0.48 29.72
CA PHE A 13 15.40 -0.72 29.23
C PHE A 13 14.26 -0.39 28.26
N THR A 14 13.43 0.61 28.53
CA THR A 14 12.39 1.03 27.57
C THR A 14 13.02 1.63 26.31
N LEU A 15 14.05 2.48 26.42
CA LEU A 15 14.70 3.06 25.24
C LEU A 15 15.44 2.02 24.38
N THR A 16 16.00 0.95 24.96
CA THR A 16 16.68 -0.12 24.21
C THR A 16 15.74 -1.19 23.66
N PHE A 17 14.57 -1.42 24.27
CA PHE A 17 13.59 -2.41 23.80
C PHE A 17 12.42 -1.80 23.00
N ILE A 18 12.25 -0.48 22.98
CA ILE A 18 11.34 0.18 22.02
C ILE A 18 11.92 0.14 20.60
N SER A 19 13.24 0.05 20.45
CA SER A 19 13.90 0.03 19.13
C SER A 19 13.76 -1.30 18.36
N VAL A 20 13.17 -2.35 18.96
CA VAL A 20 12.97 -3.65 18.30
C VAL A 20 11.70 -3.69 17.43
N GLY A 21 10.96 -2.58 17.33
CA GLY A 21 9.69 -2.49 16.63
C GLY A 21 9.69 -1.61 15.37
N PHE A 22 10.84 -1.32 14.76
CA PHE A 22 10.83 -0.62 13.47
C PHE A 22 10.41 -1.60 12.37
N ALA A 23 9.10 -1.73 12.16
CA ALA A 23 8.58 -2.34 10.95
C ALA A 23 8.94 -1.46 9.76
N GLU A 24 9.55 -2.06 8.74
CA GLU A 24 9.80 -1.37 7.48
C GLU A 24 8.46 -1.11 6.79
N ILE A 25 8.15 0.17 6.53
CA ILE A 25 6.97 0.55 5.75
C ILE A 25 7.41 0.74 4.30
N LEU A 26 6.95 -0.14 3.44
CA LEU A 26 7.09 0.00 2.01
C LEU A 26 5.93 0.83 1.45
N VAL A 27 6.26 1.98 0.87
CA VAL A 27 5.29 2.85 0.19
C VAL A 27 5.18 2.44 -1.27
N LEU A 28 4.05 1.83 -1.63
CA LEU A 28 3.77 1.39 -3.00
C LEU A 28 3.29 2.53 -3.91
N PHE A 29 2.75 3.59 -3.32
CA PHE A 29 2.24 4.76 -4.02
C PHE A 29 2.29 5.98 -3.11
N ASP A 30 3.05 6.99 -3.51
CA ASP A 30 3.03 8.36 -3.01
C ASP A 30 3.43 9.25 -4.18
N GLU A 31 2.53 10.10 -4.66
CA GLU A 31 2.72 10.86 -5.91
C GLU A 31 3.97 11.74 -5.91
N ASP A 32 4.46 12.14 -4.74
CA ASP A 32 5.56 13.08 -4.58
C ASP A 32 6.88 12.38 -4.23
N ALA A 33 6.90 11.05 -4.12
CA ALA A 33 8.03 10.33 -3.53
C ALA A 33 8.85 9.58 -4.60
N ASN A 34 10.07 10.04 -4.89
CA ASN A 34 10.97 9.38 -5.87
C ASN A 34 11.38 7.95 -5.50
N ASN A 35 11.15 7.54 -4.24
CA ASN A 35 11.46 6.21 -3.72
C ASN A 35 10.28 5.24 -3.78
N GLU A 36 9.10 5.67 -4.25
CA GLU A 36 7.96 4.77 -4.50
C GLU A 36 8.24 3.87 -5.72
N ALA A 37 7.53 2.74 -5.81
CA ALA A 37 7.80 1.71 -6.81
C ALA A 37 7.68 2.20 -8.27
N GLY A 38 6.85 3.21 -8.51
CA GLY A 38 6.69 3.92 -9.78
C GLY A 38 7.57 5.15 -9.99
N LYS A 39 8.40 5.55 -9.01
CA LYS A 39 9.30 6.72 -9.07
C LYS A 39 8.61 8.01 -9.54
N GLY A 40 7.37 8.25 -9.11
CA GLY A 40 6.55 9.41 -9.50
C GLY A 40 5.77 9.22 -10.80
N ALA A 41 5.85 8.05 -11.44
CA ALA A 41 5.16 7.72 -12.69
C ALA A 41 4.14 6.59 -12.50
N PHE A 42 3.32 6.67 -11.44
CA PHE A 42 2.39 5.61 -11.07
C PHE A 42 1.32 5.30 -12.14
N VAL A 43 0.71 6.33 -12.74
CA VAL A 43 -0.37 6.17 -13.74
C VAL A 43 0.07 5.38 -14.99
N PRO A 44 1.22 5.67 -15.62
CA PRO A 44 1.73 4.87 -16.73
C PRO A 44 1.98 3.38 -16.44
N LEU A 45 2.02 2.97 -15.17
CA LEU A 45 2.26 1.57 -14.81
C LEU A 45 1.03 0.69 -15.02
N PHE A 46 -0.15 1.27 -15.20
CA PHE A 46 -1.34 0.53 -15.62
C PHE A 46 -1.26 0.24 -17.12
N GLY A 47 -1.06 -1.03 -17.46
CA GLY A 47 -0.84 -1.47 -18.85
C GLY A 47 -2.08 -2.02 -19.55
N SER A 48 -3.18 -2.20 -18.82
CA SER A 48 -4.45 -2.71 -19.34
C SER A 48 -5.60 -1.85 -18.84
N HIS A 49 -6.56 -1.59 -19.72
CA HIS A 49 -7.65 -0.64 -19.52
C HIS A 49 -8.97 -1.23 -20.02
N ASP A 50 -9.77 -1.79 -19.13
CA ASP A 50 -11.04 -2.40 -19.50
C ASP A 50 -12.08 -1.33 -19.81
N ALA A 51 -12.91 -1.58 -20.83
CA ALA A 51 -13.92 -0.63 -21.28
C ALA A 51 -13.37 0.80 -21.53
N GLY A 52 -12.10 0.90 -21.95
CA GLY A 52 -11.44 2.18 -22.20
C GLY A 52 -11.15 2.98 -20.94
N SER A 53 -10.94 2.30 -19.80
CA SER A 53 -10.68 2.97 -18.53
C SER A 53 -9.43 3.84 -18.55
N THR A 54 -9.48 4.92 -17.78
CA THR A 54 -8.37 5.84 -17.54
C THR A 54 -8.02 5.83 -16.07
N VAL A 55 -6.76 6.10 -15.76
CA VAL A 55 -6.27 6.28 -14.39
C VAL A 55 -5.72 7.69 -14.25
N THR A 56 -6.11 8.36 -13.17
CA THR A 56 -5.59 9.69 -12.81
C THR A 56 -5.19 9.69 -11.33
N VAL A 57 -4.32 10.61 -10.95
CA VAL A 57 -4.05 10.90 -9.53
C VAL A 57 -4.87 12.11 -9.12
N THR A 58 -5.53 12.02 -7.96
CA THR A 58 -6.34 13.11 -7.40
C THR A 58 -6.20 13.23 -5.89
N LYS A 59 -6.29 14.48 -5.41
CA LYS A 59 -6.34 14.87 -3.99
C LYS A 59 -7.75 14.84 -3.42
N ASP A 60 -8.76 14.85 -4.26
CA ASP A 60 -10.15 15.05 -3.84
C ASP A 60 -10.80 13.81 -3.22
N GLN A 61 -10.23 12.62 -3.46
CA GLN A 61 -10.81 11.32 -3.07
C GLN A 61 -9.85 10.48 -2.21
N ALA A 62 -8.87 11.12 -1.55
CA ALA A 62 -7.96 10.44 -0.66
C ALA A 62 -8.66 10.05 0.67
N ILE A 63 -8.73 8.74 0.95
CA ILE A 63 -9.20 8.22 2.25
C ILE A 63 -8.03 8.10 3.24
N SER A 64 -6.87 7.67 2.74
CA SER A 64 -5.62 7.55 3.47
C SER A 64 -4.48 8.09 2.62
N GLY A 65 -3.51 8.78 3.24
CA GLY A 65 -2.41 9.41 2.52
C GLY A 65 -2.77 10.78 1.93
N LYS A 66 -1.94 11.28 1.03
CA LYS A 66 -2.11 12.61 0.40
C LYS A 66 -2.97 12.58 -0.86
N VAL A 67 -2.99 11.43 -1.55
CA VAL A 67 -3.67 11.25 -2.83
C VAL A 67 -4.18 9.84 -3.05
N SER A 68 -5.01 9.72 -4.08
CA SER A 68 -5.60 8.48 -4.55
C SER A 68 -5.41 8.33 -6.06
N ALA A 69 -5.24 7.09 -6.52
CA ALA A 69 -5.42 6.75 -7.92
C ALA A 69 -6.92 6.55 -8.19
N PHE A 70 -7.47 7.32 -9.12
CA PHE A 70 -8.86 7.27 -9.53
C PHE A 70 -8.97 6.59 -10.90
N CYS A 71 -9.83 5.58 -11.01
CA CYS A 71 -9.99 4.78 -12.23
C CYS A 71 -11.45 4.78 -12.68
N THR A 72 -11.69 5.05 -13.96
CA THR A 72 -13.04 5.18 -14.56
C THR A 72 -13.01 4.78 -16.03
N PRO A 73 -14.08 4.21 -16.61
CA PRO A 73 -15.34 3.84 -15.96
C PRO A 73 -15.28 2.44 -15.33
N SER A 74 -14.25 1.66 -15.67
CA SER A 74 -14.05 0.27 -15.22
C SER A 74 -12.64 0.11 -14.63
N GLN A 75 -12.14 -1.13 -14.56
CA GLN A 75 -10.83 -1.47 -14.02
C GLN A 75 -9.67 -1.19 -14.98
N SER A 76 -8.57 -0.65 -14.45
CA SER A 76 -7.25 -0.69 -15.09
C SER A 76 -6.32 -1.52 -14.23
N TYR A 77 -5.42 -2.29 -14.85
CA TYR A 77 -4.53 -3.19 -14.12
C TYR A 77 -3.19 -3.40 -14.83
N ASN A 78 -2.24 -3.97 -14.09
CA ASN A 78 -0.99 -4.49 -14.63
C ASN A 78 -0.61 -5.78 -13.87
N ASN A 79 -0.66 -6.92 -14.57
CA ASN A 79 -0.36 -8.22 -13.97
C ASN A 79 1.13 -8.39 -13.62
N ASN A 80 2.00 -7.59 -14.24
CA ASN A 80 3.43 -7.68 -14.11
C ASN A 80 4.02 -6.29 -13.82
N MET A 81 3.51 -5.64 -12.77
CA MET A 81 3.96 -4.33 -12.35
C MET A 81 5.45 -4.40 -11.96
N PRO A 82 6.35 -3.69 -12.68
CA PRO A 82 7.77 -3.78 -12.41
C PRO A 82 8.10 -3.36 -10.97
N GLY A 83 8.96 -4.13 -10.30
CA GLY A 83 9.39 -3.84 -8.93
C GLY A 83 8.43 -4.29 -7.83
N TRP A 84 7.26 -4.87 -8.15
CA TRP A 84 6.24 -5.26 -7.15
C TRP A 84 6.35 -6.72 -6.67
N GLY A 85 7.40 -7.44 -7.06
CA GLY A 85 7.66 -8.83 -6.66
C GLY A 85 8.18 -8.99 -5.23
N TYR A 86 7.57 -8.33 -4.25
CA TYR A 86 8.00 -8.36 -2.86
C TYR A 86 7.64 -9.69 -2.18
N SER A 87 8.52 -10.18 -1.31
CA SER A 87 8.26 -11.40 -0.54
C SER A 87 7.20 -11.15 0.53
N ILE A 88 6.21 -12.05 0.63
CA ILE A 88 5.21 -12.02 1.71
C ILE A 88 5.85 -12.23 3.08
N ASP A 89 7.00 -12.91 3.15
CA ASP A 89 7.74 -13.10 4.40
C ASP A 89 8.36 -11.78 4.89
N GLN A 90 8.64 -10.85 3.97
CA GLN A 90 9.21 -9.53 4.28
C GLN A 90 8.13 -8.49 4.59
N TYR A 91 6.99 -8.55 3.88
CA TYR A 91 5.85 -7.65 4.08
C TYR A 91 4.55 -8.45 4.24
N PRO A 92 4.31 -9.08 5.40
CA PRO A 92 3.18 -9.99 5.61
C PRO A 92 1.82 -9.29 5.74
N TYR A 93 1.80 -7.97 5.82
CA TYR A 93 0.59 -7.18 5.99
C TYR A 93 0.44 -6.18 4.83
N MET A 94 -0.73 -6.19 4.20
CA MET A 94 -1.10 -5.24 3.17
C MET A 94 -2.37 -4.49 3.58
N SER A 95 -2.33 -3.16 3.49
CA SER A 95 -3.45 -2.28 3.78
C SER A 95 -3.80 -1.48 2.54
N PHE A 96 -5.07 -1.51 2.14
CA PHE A 96 -5.60 -0.67 1.06
C PHE A 96 -6.98 -0.13 1.47
N ALA A 97 -7.28 1.10 1.05
CA ALA A 97 -8.58 1.73 1.21
C ALA A 97 -9.09 2.09 -0.18
N TRP A 98 -10.37 1.83 -0.46
CA TRP A 98 -10.95 2.10 -1.77
C TRP A 98 -12.38 2.62 -1.65
N LYS A 99 -12.81 3.36 -2.68
CA LYS A 99 -14.18 3.86 -2.85
C LYS A 99 -14.76 3.31 -4.15
N LYS A 100 -15.88 2.60 -4.05
CA LYS A 100 -16.69 2.21 -5.21
C LYS A 100 -17.71 3.29 -5.52
N ASP A 101 -17.87 3.66 -6.77
CA ASP A 101 -19.04 4.43 -7.20
C ASP A 101 -20.22 3.49 -7.47
N GLY A 102 -21.39 3.81 -6.93
CA GLY A 102 -22.67 3.12 -7.19
C GLY A 102 -22.83 1.65 -6.74
N GLY A 103 -21.82 1.01 -6.13
CA GLY A 103 -21.91 -0.41 -5.77
C GLY A 103 -21.92 -0.69 -4.26
N THR A 104 -22.53 -1.82 -3.89
CA THR A 104 -22.69 -2.28 -2.50
C THR A 104 -21.60 -3.24 -2.01
N GLY A 105 -20.72 -3.71 -2.91
CA GLY A 105 -19.68 -4.69 -2.62
C GLY A 105 -18.39 -4.43 -3.38
N ILE A 106 -17.30 -5.00 -2.87
CA ILE A 106 -15.92 -4.77 -3.31
C ILE A 106 -15.33 -6.11 -3.72
N MET A 107 -14.55 -6.12 -4.81
CA MET A 107 -13.69 -7.23 -5.18
C MET A 107 -12.25 -6.76 -5.17
N ILE A 108 -11.38 -7.51 -4.51
CA ILE A 108 -9.93 -7.37 -4.56
C ILE A 108 -9.38 -8.61 -5.22
N GLN A 109 -8.56 -8.41 -6.24
CA GLN A 109 -7.93 -9.50 -6.94
C GLN A 109 -6.42 -9.33 -6.88
N MET A 110 -5.73 -10.40 -6.47
CA MET A 110 -4.27 -10.43 -6.37
C MET A 110 -3.69 -11.29 -7.50
N ALA A 111 -2.63 -10.78 -8.14
CA ALA A 111 -1.84 -11.51 -9.13
C ALA A 111 -0.67 -12.23 -8.43
N TYR A 112 -0.34 -13.42 -8.91
CA TYR A 112 0.84 -14.19 -8.51
C TYR A 112 1.55 -14.68 -9.78
N ASN A 113 2.85 -14.40 -9.90
CA ASN A 113 3.67 -14.75 -11.07
C ASN A 113 3.03 -14.32 -12.41
N GLY A 114 2.54 -13.08 -12.49
CA GLY A 114 1.89 -12.56 -13.71
C GLY A 114 0.50 -13.12 -13.99
N ASN A 115 0.01 -14.05 -13.15
CA ASN A 115 -1.28 -14.70 -13.31
C ASN A 115 -2.26 -14.25 -12.25
N TRP A 116 -3.47 -13.99 -12.68
CA TRP A 116 -4.58 -13.73 -11.79
C TRP A 116 -4.95 -14.99 -11.01
N ALA A 117 -4.76 -15.00 -9.70
CA ALA A 117 -4.91 -16.21 -8.89
C ALA A 117 -6.11 -16.13 -7.92
N TYR A 118 -6.11 -15.13 -7.02
CA TYR A 118 -7.04 -15.11 -5.90
C TYR A 118 -7.95 -13.88 -5.95
N ARG A 119 -9.26 -14.12 -5.84
CA ARG A 119 -10.30 -13.09 -5.73
C ARG A 119 -10.91 -13.14 -4.34
N TYR A 120 -10.89 -12.01 -3.67
CA TYR A 120 -11.59 -11.78 -2.42
C TYR A 120 -12.72 -10.80 -2.73
N PHE A 121 -13.93 -11.13 -2.34
CA PHE A 121 -15.08 -10.26 -2.55
C PHE A 121 -15.91 -10.18 -1.27
N SER A 122 -16.54 -9.03 -1.06
CA SER A 122 -17.49 -8.83 0.03
C SER A 122 -18.90 -9.08 -0.51
N GLY A 123 -19.58 -10.12 -0.02
CA GLY A 123 -20.94 -10.49 -0.44
C GLY A 123 -20.91 -11.59 -1.49
#